data_AF-A0A382TXH0-F1
#
_entry.id   AF-A0A382TXH0-F1
#
_cell.length_a   1.000
_cell.length_b   1.000
_cell.length_c   1.000
_cell.angle_alpha   90.00
_cell.angle_beta   90.00
_cell.angle_gamma   90.00
#
_symmetry.space_group_name_H-M   'P 1'
#
loop_
_entity.id
_entity.type
_entity.pdbx_description
1 polymer ?
#
loop_
_entity_poly.entity_id
_entity_poly.type
_entity_poly.pdbx_seq_one_letter_code
_entity_poly.pdbx_strand_id
1 'polypeptide(L)'
;MGGVGSLFIGFTIAAFGVLGARVGLPLWVFLSVLAFYFFDVCYTLTRRLLRGENVLEAHHKHLYQRLGRLGWSHGRINAVTCCVTSIFGLGAYRHVEDEAGLLFFRLGGGLLIAGVVWIEMRDPEFA
;
A
#
# COMPACT_ATOMS: atom_id res chain seq x y z
N MET A 1 -8.83 -7.59 -10.94
CA MET A 1 -8.50 -8.99 -10.59
C MET A 1 -9.73 -9.64 -9.98
N GLY A 2 -9.98 -10.93 -10.25
CA GLY A 2 -11.01 -11.69 -9.54
C GLY A 2 -10.51 -12.14 -8.17
N GLY A 3 -11.42 -12.38 -7.21
CA GLY A 3 -11.08 -12.65 -5.80
C GLY A 3 -10.13 -13.84 -5.58
N VAL A 4 -10.12 -14.82 -6.47
CA VAL A 4 -9.23 -15.99 -6.39
C VAL A 4 -7.76 -15.60 -6.62
N GLY A 5 -7.49 -14.71 -7.58
CA GLY A 5 -6.13 -14.31 -7.93
C GLY A 5 -5.48 -13.45 -6.85
N SER A 6 -6.23 -12.54 -6.22
CA SER A 6 -5.71 -11.72 -5.13
C SER A 6 -5.44 -12.54 -3.86
N LEU A 7 -6.31 -13.50 -3.54
CA LEU A 7 -6.08 -14.43 -2.42
C LEU A 7 -4.86 -15.31 -2.66
N PHE A 8 -4.68 -15.83 -3.88
CA PHE A 8 -3.52 -16.64 -4.23
C PHE A 8 -2.20 -15.87 -4.11
N ILE A 9 -2.14 -14.62 -4.59
CA ILE A 9 -0.94 -13.78 -4.44
C ILE A 9 -0.65 -13.46 -2.97
N GLY A 10 -1.68 -13.08 -2.20
CA GLY A 10 -1.52 -12.81 -0.77
C GLY A 10 -1.01 -14.04 -0.01
N PHE A 11 -1.58 -15.21 -0.28
CA PHE A 11 -1.12 -16.48 0.28
C PHE A 11 0.33 -16.79 -0.12
N THR A 12 0.68 -16.60 -1.38
CA THR A 12 2.04 -16.87 -1.88
C THR A 12 3.07 -15.98 -1.18
N ILE A 13 2.79 -14.68 -1.03
CA ILE A 13 3.66 -13.75 -0.29
C ILE A 13 3.80 -14.18 1.18
N ALA A 14 2.70 -14.56 1.82
CA ALA A 14 2.72 -15.05 3.21
C ALA A 14 3.53 -16.35 3.36
N ALA A 15 3.37 -17.30 2.43
CA ALA A 15 4.11 -18.56 2.41
C ALA A 15 5.62 -18.30 2.24
N PHE A 16 6.01 -17.40 1.32
CA PHE A 16 7.40 -16.97 1.20
C PHE A 16 7.90 -16.27 2.45
N GLY A 17 7.06 -15.51 3.15
CA GLY A 17 7.39 -14.93 4.44
C GLY A 17 7.76 -15.96 5.49
N VAL A 18 6.94 -17.00 5.63
CA VAL A 18 7.20 -18.11 6.57
C VAL A 18 8.45 -18.89 6.19
N LEU A 19 8.67 -19.16 4.90
CA LEU A 19 9.88 -19.82 4.42
C LEU A 19 11.14 -18.96 4.63
N GLY A 20 11.04 -17.65 4.36
CA GLY A 20 12.10 -16.68 4.61
C GLY A 20 12.49 -16.61 6.09
N ALA A 21 11.51 -16.62 6.98
CA ALA A 21 11.76 -16.62 8.43
C ALA A 21 12.59 -17.83 8.89
N ARG A 22 12.45 -19.00 8.23
CA ARG A 22 13.26 -20.19 8.56
C ARG A 22 14.74 -20.04 8.20
N VAL A 23 15.07 -19.16 7.25
CA VAL A 23 16.44 -18.84 6.85
C VAL A 23 16.95 -17.53 7.45
N GLY A 24 16.23 -16.98 8.44
CA GLY A 24 16.63 -15.78 9.18
C GLY A 24 16.16 -14.45 8.59
N LEU A 25 15.34 -14.46 7.54
CA LEU A 25 14.78 -13.22 6.99
C LEU A 25 13.66 -12.68 7.89
N PRO A 26 13.69 -11.40 8.26
CA PRO A 26 12.60 -10.81 9.03
C PRO A 26 11.27 -10.79 8.27
N LEU A 27 10.18 -11.12 8.95
CA LEU A 27 8.83 -11.14 8.36
C LEU A 27 8.38 -9.77 7.81
N TRP A 28 8.87 -8.67 8.39
CA TRP A 28 8.52 -7.32 7.96
C TRP A 28 8.99 -7.00 6.53
N VAL A 29 10.00 -7.71 6.00
CA VAL A 29 10.46 -7.56 4.61
C VAL A 29 9.32 -7.87 3.63
N PHE A 30 8.54 -8.91 3.91
CA PHE A 30 7.41 -9.32 3.08
C PHE A 30 6.21 -8.37 3.23
N LEU A 31 6.01 -7.82 4.43
CA LEU A 31 5.01 -6.76 4.66
C LEU A 31 5.36 -5.48 3.89
N SER A 32 6.64 -5.20 3.69
CA SER A 32 7.09 -4.01 2.94
C SER A 32 6.65 -4.04 1.48
N VAL A 33 6.57 -5.22 0.85
CA VAL A 33 6.03 -5.39 -0.50
C VAL A 33 4.52 -5.10 -0.55
N LEU A 34 3.81 -5.31 0.56
CA LEU A 34 2.39 -5.01 0.69
C LEU A 34 2.11 -3.61 1.22
N ALA A 35 3.14 -2.78 1.45
CA ALA A 35 3.02 -1.51 2.17
C ALA A 35 1.99 -0.56 1.57
N PHE A 36 1.95 -0.42 0.23
CA PHE A 36 0.97 0.45 -0.43
C PHE A 36 -0.47 -0.01 -0.16
N TYR A 37 -0.76 -1.29 -0.36
CA TYR A 37 -2.10 -1.85 -0.17
C TYR A 37 -2.51 -1.84 1.30
N PHE A 38 -1.58 -2.17 2.19
CA PHE A 38 -1.81 -2.12 3.62
C PHE A 38 -2.11 -0.69 4.09
N PHE A 39 -1.33 0.28 3.62
CA PHE A 39 -1.54 1.70 3.91
C PHE A 39 -2.89 2.19 3.38
N ASP A 40 -3.28 1.83 2.16
CA ASP A 40 -4.58 2.23 1.59
C ASP A 40 -5.76 1.71 2.41
N VAL A 41 -5.71 0.45 2.83
CA VAL A 41 -6.71 -0.14 3.72
C VAL A 41 -6.72 0.57 5.07
N CYS A 42 -5.57 0.69 5.74
CA CYS A 42 -5.47 1.35 7.04
C CYS A 42 -5.98 2.80 6.99
N TYR A 43 -5.59 3.55 5.97
CA TYR A 43 -6.03 4.92 5.76
C TYR A 43 -7.55 4.99 5.60
N THR A 44 -8.10 4.16 4.72
CA THR A 44 -9.54 4.16 4.43
C THR A 44 -10.36 3.76 5.67
N LEU A 45 -9.94 2.73 6.41
CA LEU A 45 -10.61 2.29 7.64
C LEU A 45 -10.54 3.36 8.74
N THR A 46 -9.35 3.93 8.97
CA THR A 46 -9.15 4.98 9.99
C THR A 46 -10.01 6.20 9.70
N ARG A 47 -10.03 6.65 8.45
CA ARG A 47 -10.87 7.77 7.99
C ARG A 47 -12.36 7.53 8.22
N ARG A 48 -12.85 6.32 7.92
CA ARG A 48 -14.26 5.94 8.14
C ARG A 48 -14.61 5.89 9.61
N LEU A 49 -13.72 5.33 10.43
CA LEU A 49 -13.88 5.28 11.88
C LEU A 49 -13.99 6.68 12.48
N LEU A 50 -13.13 7.61 12.07
CA LEU A 50 -13.15 9.01 12.52
C LEU A 50 -14.44 9.76 12.12
N ARG A 51 -15.12 9.30 11.07
CA ARG A 51 -16.40 9.87 10.60
C ARG A 51 -17.64 9.20 11.16
N GLY A 52 -17.46 8.14 11.96
CA GLY A 52 -18.57 7.32 12.44
C GLY A 52 -19.27 6.52 11.33
N GLU A 53 -18.63 6.31 10.17
CA GLU A 53 -19.18 5.45 9.13
C GLU A 53 -19.07 3.97 9.53
N ASN A 54 -20.02 3.13 9.10
CA ASN A 54 -19.98 1.70 9.38
C ASN A 54 -18.83 1.01 8.62
N VAL A 55 -17.73 0.74 9.31
CA VAL A 55 -16.50 0.14 8.76
C VAL A 55 -16.74 -1.22 8.11
N LEU A 56 -17.76 -1.97 8.54
CA LEU A 56 -18.10 -3.30 8.03
C LEU A 56 -18.93 -3.28 6.74
N GLU A 57 -19.46 -2.12 6.37
CA GLU A 57 -20.22 -1.97 5.13
C GLU A 57 -19.29 -1.92 3.91
N ALA A 58 -19.70 -2.57 2.83
CA ALA A 58 -18.97 -2.59 1.56
C ALA A 58 -18.78 -1.16 1.05
N HIS A 59 -17.54 -0.79 0.73
CA HIS A 59 -17.20 0.56 0.31
C HIS A 59 -16.26 0.56 -0.88
N HIS A 60 -16.37 1.61 -1.69
CA HIS A 60 -15.54 1.85 -2.88
C HIS A 60 -14.77 3.16 -2.76
N LYS A 61 -14.15 3.39 -1.59
CA LYS A 61 -13.45 4.64 -1.24
C LYS A 61 -11.92 4.49 -1.18
N HIS A 62 -11.37 3.38 -1.69
CA HIS A 62 -9.92 3.17 -1.73
C HIS A 62 -9.22 4.24 -2.57
N LEU A 63 -7.99 4.61 -2.20
CA LEU A 63 -7.20 5.66 -2.85
C LEU A 63 -7.06 5.43 -4.35
N TYR A 64 -6.85 4.18 -4.78
CA TYR A 64 -6.72 3.86 -6.20
C TYR A 64 -8.05 4.06 -6.97
N GLN A 65 -9.21 3.85 -6.33
CA GLN A 65 -10.51 4.10 -6.93
C GLN A 65 -10.80 5.61 -7.04
N ARG A 66 -10.38 6.38 -6.03
CA ARG A 66 -10.46 7.85 -6.05
C ARG A 66 -9.59 8.45 -7.15
N LEU A 67 -8.37 7.94 -7.33
CA LEU A 67 -7.52 8.35 -8.46
C LEU A 67 -8.20 8.12 -9.81
N GLY A 68 -8.88 7.00 -10.00
CA GLY A 68 -9.66 6.73 -11.21
C GLY A 68 -10.76 7.77 -11.46
N ARG A 69 -11.47 8.19 -10.41
CA ARG A 69 -12.49 9.24 -10.50
C ARG A 69 -11.92 10.62 -10.78
N LEU A 70 -10.71 10.90 -10.29
CA LEU A 70 -9.94 12.11 -10.62
C LEU A 70 -9.40 12.13 -12.06
N GLY A 71 -9.80 11.19 -12.92
CA GLY A 71 -9.45 11.15 -14.33
C GLY A 71 -8.12 10.45 -14.64
N TRP A 72 -7.52 9.75 -13.66
CA TRP A 72 -6.31 8.97 -13.92
C TRP A 72 -6.64 7.68 -14.66
N SER A 73 -5.88 7.38 -15.71
CA SER A 73 -5.99 6.09 -16.38
C SER A 73 -5.49 4.96 -15.47
N HIS A 74 -6.10 3.78 -15.60
CA HIS A 74 -5.68 2.59 -14.84
C HIS A 74 -4.18 2.29 -14.99
N GLY A 75 -3.61 2.52 -16.18
CA GLY A 75 -2.17 2.36 -16.42
C GLY A 75 -1.31 3.29 -15.58
N ARG A 76 -1.69 4.57 -15.44
CA ARG A 76 -0.97 5.54 -14.59
C ARG A 76 -1.04 5.16 -13.12
N ILE A 77 -2.23 4.75 -12.66
CA ILE A 77 -2.43 4.31 -11.27
C ILE A 77 -1.54 3.10 -10.98
N ASN A 78 -1.56 2.10 -11.86
CA ASN A 78 -0.74 0.90 -11.71
C ASN A 78 0.76 1.23 -11.73
N ALA A 79 1.20 2.12 -12.62
CA ALA A 79 2.59 2.57 -12.66
C ALA A 79 3.02 3.24 -11.35
N VAL A 80 2.20 4.13 -10.78
CA VAL A 80 2.50 4.76 -9.48
C VAL A 80 2.53 3.72 -8.36
N THR A 81 1.55 2.83 -8.28
CA THR A 81 1.53 1.76 -7.28
C THR A 81 2.76 0.86 -7.39
N CYS A 82 3.18 0.49 -8.61
CA CYS A 82 4.40 -0.27 -8.86
C CYS A 82 5.66 0.49 -8.43
N CYS A 83 5.76 1.80 -8.72
CA CYS A 83 6.89 2.62 -8.32
C CYS A 83 7.00 2.71 -6.79
N VAL A 84 5.89 3.00 -6.10
CA VAL A 84 5.86 3.07 -4.64
C VAL A 84 6.24 1.73 -4.02
N THR A 85 5.65 0.63 -4.51
CA THR A 85 5.93 -0.72 -4.03
C THR A 85 7.39 -1.12 -4.26
N SER A 86 7.96 -0.75 -5.41
CA SER A 86 9.39 -0.96 -5.70
C SER A 86 10.30 -0.19 -4.76
N ILE A 87 9.94 1.05 -4.38
CA ILE A 87 10.70 1.84 -3.39
C ILE A 87 10.72 1.15 -2.03
N PHE A 88 9.56 0.67 -1.55
CA PHE A 88 9.49 -0.07 -0.29
C PHE A 88 10.23 -1.42 -0.34
N GLY A 89 10.11 -2.16 -1.45
CA GLY A 89 10.83 -3.41 -1.66
C GLY A 89 12.35 -3.23 -1.70
N LEU A 90 12.84 -2.22 -2.42
CA LEU A 90 14.25 -1.85 -2.46
C LEU A 90 14.74 -1.36 -1.09
N GLY A 91 13.92 -0.58 -0.39
CA GLY A 91 14.20 -0.15 0.98
C GLY A 91 14.35 -1.31 1.94
N ALA A 92 13.46 -2.31 1.85
CA ALA A 92 13.55 -3.51 2.66
C ALA A 92 14.81 -4.34 2.36
N TYR A 93 15.11 -4.56 1.08
CA TYR A 93 16.33 -5.24 0.66
C TYR A 93 17.59 -4.53 1.19
N ARG A 94 17.67 -3.21 0.98
CA ARG A 94 18.80 -2.42 1.45
C ARG A 94 18.88 -2.37 2.96
N HIS A 95 17.76 -2.31 3.69
CA HIS A 95 17.77 -2.26 5.15
C HIS A 95 18.32 -3.53 5.80
N VAL A 96 18.17 -4.68 5.12
CA VAL A 96 18.78 -5.94 5.56
C VAL A 96 20.30 -5.93 5.37
N GLU A 97 20.81 -5.19 4.39
CA GLU A 97 22.25 -5.07 4.11
C GLU A 97 22.93 -3.90 4.83
N ASP A 98 22.26 -2.75 4.94
CA ASP A 98 22.77 -1.47 5.43
C ASP A 98 21.63 -0.56 5.95
N GLU A 99 21.92 0.35 6.89
CA GLU A 99 20.94 1.29 7.44
C GLU A 99 20.40 2.29 6.39
N ALA A 100 21.06 2.40 5.23
CA ALA A 100 20.60 3.18 4.08
C ALA A 100 19.17 2.85 3.61
N GLY A 101 18.65 1.65 3.93
CA GLY A 101 17.26 1.29 3.67
C GLY A 101 16.22 2.22 4.31
N LEU A 102 16.54 2.88 5.44
CA LEU A 102 15.68 3.85 6.11
C LEU A 102 15.31 5.05 5.23
N LEU A 103 16.23 5.47 4.34
CA LEU A 103 15.98 6.58 3.42
C LEU A 103 14.87 6.23 2.43
N PHE A 104 14.86 5.01 1.90
CA PHE A 104 13.80 4.54 1.00
C PHE A 104 12.45 4.45 1.70
N PHE A 105 12.42 4.01 2.97
CA PHE A 105 11.19 4.01 3.76
C PHE A 105 10.66 5.43 4.00
N ARG A 106 11.54 6.39 4.31
CA ARG A 106 11.17 7.81 4.45
C ARG A 106 10.64 8.40 3.15
N LEU A 107 11.30 8.12 2.03
CA LEU A 107 10.86 8.58 0.71
C LEU A 107 9.52 7.95 0.31
N GLY A 108 9.38 6.63 0.46
CA GLY A 108 8.14 5.91 0.17
C GLY A 108 6.97 6.40 1.05
N GLY A 109 7.21 6.58 2.35
CA GLY A 109 6.22 7.12 3.28
C GLY A 109 5.84 8.57 2.94
N GLY A 110 6.82 9.42 2.61
CA GLY A 110 6.58 10.79 2.16
C GLY A 110 5.73 10.85 0.88
N LEU A 111 6.01 9.99 -0.10
CA LEU A 111 5.22 9.88 -1.34
C LEU A 111 3.78 9.43 -1.06
N LEU A 112 3.57 8.47 -0.16
CA LEU A 112 2.24 8.04 0.24
C LEU A 112 1.45 9.18 0.89
N ILE A 113 2.04 9.88 1.86
CA ILE A 113 1.39 11.01 2.55
C ILE A 113 1.08 12.14 1.56
N ALA A 114 2.05 12.52 0.73
CA ALA A 114 1.85 13.55 -0.29
C ALA A 114 0.74 13.16 -1.28
N GLY A 115 0.70 11.90 -1.70
CA GLY A 115 -0.36 11.35 -2.55
C GLY A 115 -1.74 11.44 -1.89
N VAL A 116 -1.85 11.04 -0.62
CA VAL A 116 -3.10 11.15 0.15
C VAL A 116 -3.55 12.60 0.25
N VAL A 117 -2.65 13.50 0.66
CA VAL A 117 -2.97 14.92 0.81
C VAL A 117 -3.43 15.50 -0.54
N TRP A 118 -2.75 15.18 -1.63
CA TRP A 118 -3.13 15.61 -2.97
C TRP A 118 -4.51 15.09 -3.39
N ILE A 119 -4.81 13.82 -3.07
CA ILE A 119 -6.12 13.22 -3.35
C ILE A 119 -7.21 13.91 -2.53
N GLU A 120 -7.01 14.12 -1.22
CA GLU A 120 -7.99 14.80 -0.36
C GLU A 120 -8.24 16.25 -0.77
N MET A 121 -7.22 16.97 -1.25
CA MET A 121 -7.38 18.33 -1.77
C MET A 121 -8.23 18.40 -3.04
N ARG A 122 -8.24 17.34 -3.85
CA ARG A 122 -8.92 17.32 -5.16
C ARG A 122 -10.24 16.55 -5.19
N ASP A 123 -10.48 15.67 -4.23
CA ASP A 123 -11.73 14.93 -4.07
C ASP A 123 -12.33 15.17 -2.67
N PRO A 124 -12.76 16.41 -2.36
CA PRO A 124 -13.39 16.75 -1.09
C PRO A 124 -14.86 16.32 -1.01
N GLU A 125 -15.51 15.91 -2.11
CA GLU A 125 -16.93 15.52 -2.10
C GLU A 125 -17.19 14.18 -1.41
N PHE A 126 -16.14 13.38 -1.21
CA PHE A 126 -16.16 12.23 -0.30
C PHE A 126 -15.43 12.53 1.01
N ALA A 127 -15.11 13.80 1.29
CA ALA A 127 -14.64 14.31 2.58
C ALA A 127 -15.81 14.70 3.51
#